data_AF-A0A4P7IJW4-F1
#
_entry.id   AF-A0A4P7IJW4-F1
#
_cell.length_a   1.000
_cell.length_b   1.000
_cell.length_c   1.000
_cell.angle_alpha   90.00
_cell.angle_beta   90.00
_cell.angle_gamma   90.00
#
_symmetry.space_group_name_H-M   'P 1'
#
loop_
_entity.id
_entity.type
_entity.pdbx_description
1 polymer ?
#
loop_
_entity_poly.entity_id
_entity_poly.type
_entity_poly.pdbx_seq_one_letter_code
_entity_poly.pdbx_strand_id
1 'polypeptide(L)' 'MSEPSKDDTAQGGISDDQLPEDLQPGEDNPLAEPLDADDEATKSREELDMDATQPDLDATRQAAEADEAQGTDES' A
#
# COMPACT_ATOMS: atom_id res chain seq x y z
N MET A 1 -32.74 2.58 -10.97
CA MET A 1 -32.15 2.15 -9.69
C MET A 1 -30.77 2.75 -9.66
N SER A 2 -30.54 3.78 -8.84
CA SER A 2 -29.22 4.40 -8.67
C SER A 2 -28.52 3.68 -7.53
N GLU A 3 -27.30 3.19 -7.78
CA GLU A 3 -26.50 2.46 -6.79
C GLU A 3 -26.00 3.41 -5.69
N PRO A 4 -25.91 2.97 -4.42
CA PRO A 4 -25.37 3.80 -3.36
C PRO A 4 -23.85 3.93 -3.53
N SER A 5 -23.39 5.14 -3.87
CA SER A 5 -21.98 5.54 -3.72
C SER A 5 -21.55 5.20 -2.29
N LYS A 6 -20.52 4.36 -2.14
CA LYS A 6 -19.93 4.01 -0.84
C LYS A 6 -18.96 5.09 -0.35
N ASP A 7 -19.12 6.30 -0.84
CA ASP A 7 -18.33 7.44 -0.38
C ASP A 7 -18.88 7.90 0.98
N ASP A 8 -17.95 8.28 1.86
CA ASP A 8 -18.16 9.15 3.03
C ASP A 8 -18.53 8.60 4.41
N THR A 9 -18.86 7.32 4.64
CA THR A 9 -19.17 6.88 6.02
C THR A 9 -18.69 5.48 6.40
N ALA A 10 -17.45 5.12 6.08
CA ALA A 10 -16.78 4.09 6.87
C ALA A 10 -16.54 4.68 8.27
N GLN A 11 -17.35 4.27 9.25
CA GLN A 11 -17.41 4.84 10.61
C GLN A 11 -16.02 4.92 11.26
N GLY A 12 -15.33 6.06 11.11
CA GLY A 12 -13.97 6.30 11.58
C GLY A 12 -12.97 6.88 10.55
N GLY A 13 -13.30 6.98 9.26
CA GLY A 13 -12.45 7.57 8.22
C GLY A 13 -12.76 9.05 7.91
N ILE A 14 -11.81 9.76 7.31
CA ILE A 14 -12.00 11.09 6.70
C ILE A 14 -12.23 10.95 5.20
N SER A 15 -13.02 11.85 4.62
CA SER A 15 -13.30 11.87 3.18
C SER A 15 -12.13 12.47 2.41
N ASP A 16 -12.03 12.18 1.11
CA ASP A 16 -10.89 12.64 0.28
C ASP A 16 -10.80 14.18 0.20
N ASP A 17 -11.93 14.88 0.26
CA ASP A 17 -12.00 16.35 0.32
C ASP A 17 -11.47 16.94 1.63
N GLN A 18 -11.25 16.09 2.64
CA GLN A 18 -10.73 16.45 3.95
C GLN A 18 -9.23 16.10 4.08
N LEU A 19 -8.64 15.46 3.07
CA LEU A 19 -7.20 15.24 3.01
C LEU A 19 -6.47 16.56 2.70
N PRO A 20 -5.26 16.78 3.25
CA PRO A 20 -4.38 17.88 2.83
C PRO A 20 -4.12 17.85 1.32
N GLU A 21 -3.91 19.00 0.68
CA GLU A 21 -3.72 19.12 -0.78
C GLU A 21 -2.60 18.20 -1.32
N ASP A 22 -1.54 17.95 -0.54
CA ASP A 22 -0.44 17.06 -0.90
C ASP A 22 -0.80 15.56 -0.84
N LEU A 23 -1.86 15.21 -0.11
CA LEU A 23 -2.36 13.85 0.08
C LEU A 23 -3.66 13.59 -0.70
N GLN A 24 -4.21 14.62 -1.35
CA GLN A 24 -5.34 14.45 -2.25
C GLN A 24 -4.88 13.73 -3.52
N PRO A 25 -5.69 12.82 -4.07
CA PRO A 25 -5.45 12.25 -5.39
C PRO A 25 -5.36 13.37 -6.43
N GLY A 26 -4.18 13.55 -7.01
CA GLY A 26 -3.92 14.56 -8.02
C GLY A 26 -4.15 14.05 -9.45
N GLU A 27 -3.98 14.94 -10.44
CA GLU A 27 -4.04 14.57 -11.86
C GLU A 27 -2.99 13.51 -12.26
N ASP A 28 -1.88 13.45 -11.53
CA ASP A 28 -0.78 12.50 -11.76
C ASP A 28 -1.01 11.15 -11.05
N ASN A 29 -1.91 11.10 -10.05
CA ASN A 29 -2.28 9.87 -9.34
C ASN A 29 -3.80 9.84 -9.06
N PRO A 30 -4.62 9.68 -10.11
CA PRO A 30 -6.07 9.61 -9.95
C PRO A 30 -6.48 8.37 -9.16
N LEU A 31 -7.67 8.43 -8.56
CA LEU A 31 -8.24 7.27 -7.88
C LEU A 31 -8.37 6.09 -8.83
N ALA A 32 -8.01 4.90 -8.34
CA ALA A 32 -8.16 3.66 -9.09
C ALA A 32 -9.65 3.32 -9.26
N GLU A 33 -9.96 2.64 -10.37
CA GLU A 33 -11.30 2.10 -10.59
C GLU A 33 -11.56 0.91 -9.65
N PRO A 34 -12.83 0.66 -9.26
CA PRO A 34 -13.19 -0.53 -8.50
C PRO A 34 -12.78 -1.80 -9.25
N LEU A 35 -12.24 -2.77 -8.52
CA LEU A 35 -11.91 -4.07 -9.08
C LEU A 35 -13.18 -4.81 -9.53
N ASP A 36 -13.13 -5.44 -10.69
CA ASP A 36 -14.18 -6.33 -11.17
C ASP A 36 -14.09 -7.68 -10.46
N ALA A 37 -15.16 -8.09 -9.78
CA ALA A 37 -15.20 -9.33 -9.02
C ALA A 37 -15.32 -10.58 -9.92
N ASP A 38 -15.79 -10.41 -11.16
CA ASP A 38 -16.00 -11.50 -12.11
C ASP A 38 -14.86 -11.62 -13.13
N ASP A 39 -13.90 -10.68 -13.14
CA ASP A 39 -12.73 -10.73 -14.01
C ASP A 39 -11.69 -11.74 -13.46
N GLU A 40 -11.33 -12.73 -14.28
CA GLU A 40 -10.34 -13.75 -13.95
C GLU A 40 -8.93 -13.18 -13.72
N ALA A 41 -8.64 -11.95 -14.19
CA ALA A 41 -7.39 -11.25 -13.91
C ALA A 41 -7.37 -10.62 -12.51
N THR A 42 -8.53 -10.44 -11.89
CA THR A 42 -8.65 -9.91 -10.53
C THR A 42 -8.32 -11.02 -9.53
N LYS A 43 -7.20 -10.85 -8.82
CA LYS A 43 -6.77 -11.83 -7.83
C LYS A 43 -7.76 -11.90 -6.67
N SER A 44 -8.01 -13.11 -6.20
CA SER A 44 -8.84 -13.32 -5.02
C SER A 44 -8.12 -12.88 -3.74
N ARG A 45 -8.88 -12.57 -2.70
CA ARG A 45 -8.34 -12.17 -1.39
C ARG A 45 -7.41 -13.23 -0.78
N GLU A 46 -7.74 -14.51 -0.96
CA GLU A 46 -6.90 -15.64 -0.50
C GLU A 46 -5.56 -15.73 -1.26
N GLU A 47 -5.50 -15.23 -2.49
CA GLU A 47 -4.27 -15.21 -3.32
C GLU A 47 -3.43 -13.95 -3.09
N LEU A 48 -4.07 -12.85 -2.67
CA LEU A 48 -3.41 -11.63 -2.23
C LEU A 48 -2.92 -11.83 -0.79
N ASP A 49 -1.64 -12.18 -0.65
CA ASP A 49 -1.02 -12.51 0.64
C ASP A 49 -0.77 -11.25 1.51
N MET A 50 -1.86 -10.61 1.95
CA MET A 50 -1.84 -9.40 2.80
C MET A 50 -1.31 -9.68 4.21
N ASP A 51 -1.42 -10.92 4.67
CA ASP A 51 -0.94 -11.39 5.96
C ASP A 51 0.48 -11.97 5.91
N ALA A 52 1.14 -11.93 4.75
CA ALA A 52 2.58 -12.14 4.67
C ALA A 52 3.31 -11.01 5.41
N THR A 53 3.36 -11.10 6.74
CA THR A 53 4.32 -10.34 7.56
C THR A 53 5.69 -10.69 7.01
N GLN A 54 6.28 -9.80 6.21
CA GLN A 54 7.44 -10.07 5.39
C GLN A 54 8.50 -10.87 6.16
N PRO A 55 8.73 -12.15 5.85
CA PRO A 55 9.69 -12.96 6.62
C PRO A 55 11.16 -12.62 6.29
N ASP A 56 11.45 -11.56 5.52
CA ASP A 56 12.79 -11.28 4.99
C ASP A 56 13.24 -9.81 5.08
N LEU A 57 12.42 -8.92 5.68
CA LEU A 57 12.91 -7.56 5.98
C LEU A 57 14.01 -7.59 7.06
N ASP A 58 13.91 -8.52 8.02
CA ASP A 58 14.93 -8.71 9.05
C ASP A 58 16.25 -9.24 8.46
N ALA A 59 16.20 -10.08 7.41
CA ALA A 59 17.40 -10.56 6.73
C ALA A 59 18.04 -9.47 5.84
N THR A 60 17.22 -8.68 5.15
CA THR A 60 17.68 -7.55 4.34
C THR A 60 18.31 -6.45 5.22
N ARG A 61 17.74 -6.19 6.41
CA ARG A 61 18.32 -5.27 7.40
C ARG A 61 19.63 -5.79 7.98
N GLN A 62 19.70 -7.07 8.36
CA GLN A 62 20.94 -7.68 8.85
C GLN A 62 22.06 -7.70 7.79
N ALA A 63 21.72 -7.87 6.52
CA ALA A 63 22.70 -7.77 5.43
C ALA A 63 23.24 -6.33 5.26
N ALA A 64 22.39 -5.31 5.44
CA ALA A 64 22.81 -3.92 5.39
C ALA A 64 23.70 -3.52 6.59
N GLU A 65 23.39 -4.02 7.80
CA GLU A 65 24.21 -3.77 9.00
C GLU A 65 25.56 -4.50 8.97
N ALA A 66 25.66 -5.62 8.25
CA ALA A 66 26.90 -6.37 8.08
C ALA A 66 27.90 -5.71 7.10
N ASP A 67 27.42 -5.00 6.09
CA ASP A 67 28.26 -4.28 5.11
C ASP A 67 28.85 -2.99 5.71
N GLU A 68 28.11 -2.31 6.59
CA GLU A 68 28.57 -1.09 7.27
C GLU A 68 29.72 -1.36 8.27
N ALA A 69 29.84 -2.59 8.78
CA ALA A 69 30.90 -2.99 9.72
C ALA A 69 32.27 -3.25 9.07
N GLN A 70 32.37 -3.34 7.73
CA GLN A 70 33.64 -3.59 7.03
C GLN A 70 34.33 -2.34 6.47
N GLY A 71 33.74 -1.15 6.68
CA GLY A 71 34.22 0.12 6.11
C GLY A 71 35.22 0.93 6.95
N THR A 72 35.70 0.43 8.10
CA THR A 72 36.64 1.17 8.96
C THR A 72 37.92 0.39 9.25
N ASP A 73 38.79 0.27 8.26
CA ASP A 73 40.22 0.01 8.46
C ASP A 73 41.02 0.79 7.40
N GLU A 74 41.17 2.10 7.63
CA GLU A 74 42.20 2.93 7.00
C GLU A 74 43.24 3.26 8.08
N SER A 75 44.45 2.70 7.97
CA SER A 75 45.67 3.14 8.66
C SER A 75 46.92 2.75 7.88
#